data_AF-A0A314Z6E2-F1
#
_entry.id   AF-A0A314Z6E2-F1
#
_cell.length_a   1.000
_cell.length_b   1.000
_cell.length_c   1.000
_cell.angle_alpha   90.00
_cell.angle_beta   90.00
_cell.angle_gamma   90.00
#
_symmetry.space_group_name_H-M   'P 1'
#
loop_
_entity.id
_entity.type
_entity.pdbx_description
1 polymer ?
#
loop_
_entity_poly.entity_id
_entity_poly.type
_entity_poly.pdbx_seq_one_letter_code
_entity_poly.pdbx_strand_id
1 'polypeptide(L)'
;MAYPVYTESLSFGGSEHGQGQQVLPYQAANGSLKVSLLHGNLAIWVMEAKNLPNMDMLHKTLGDVNSENPVWEQHFDVPVAHYASEVHFVVKDSDVVGSQIIGVGSDPDHQGVPGTYFPLRRGGRVTLYQDAHVHDGCLPNLELDGRVQYEQGNCWQDIFDAISKARRLIYITGWSVYHKVRLVRDKDETTDYMLGDLLKTKSQEGVRVLLLVWDDPTSRSILGYKTEGVMQTYDEETRRFFKHSSVQVLLCPRSAVKGSWVKKQEAGTIYTHHQKTVLVDADAGHSKRKIIAFVGGLDLCMGRYDTPEHSIFRSLKTVHKDDCRNPTFSERAVGCPRQPWHDLHSKIDGPAAYDVLTNFEERWLKASKPHGLQKLKTP
;
A
#
# COMPACT_ATOMS: atom_id res chain seq x y z
N MET A 1 38.94 37.50 -15.35
CA MET A 1 37.65 37.06 -15.93
C MET A 1 37.58 35.55 -15.83
N ALA A 2 36.77 35.05 -14.91
CA ALA A 2 36.14 33.73 -14.93
C ALA A 2 35.21 33.67 -13.71
N TYR A 3 33.90 33.64 -13.96
CA TYR A 3 32.84 33.52 -12.98
C TYR A 3 32.53 32.04 -12.73
N PRO A 4 32.19 31.62 -11.50
CA PRO A 4 31.40 30.41 -11.28
C PRO A 4 29.91 30.76 -11.29
N VAL A 5 29.18 30.13 -12.22
CA VAL A 5 27.72 30.13 -12.31
C VAL A 5 27.20 29.09 -11.32
N TYR A 6 26.56 29.53 -10.25
CA TYR A 6 25.62 28.70 -9.49
C TYR A 6 24.22 29.05 -9.96
N THR A 7 23.63 28.18 -10.77
CA THR A 7 22.20 28.18 -11.07
C THR A 7 21.43 27.74 -9.84
N GLU A 8 20.63 28.64 -9.30
CA GLU A 8 19.59 28.36 -8.33
C GLU A 8 18.64 27.29 -8.88
N SER A 9 18.59 26.13 -8.22
CA SER A 9 17.55 25.16 -8.45
C SER A 9 16.25 25.70 -7.85
N LEU A 10 15.32 26.06 -8.74
CA LEU A 10 13.94 26.40 -8.42
C LEU A 10 13.31 25.29 -7.56
N SER A 11 13.02 25.62 -6.31
CA SER A 11 12.09 24.87 -5.48
C SER A 11 10.72 24.91 -6.14
N PHE A 12 10.21 23.77 -6.60
CA PHE A 12 8.87 23.65 -7.16
C PHE A 12 7.84 24.16 -6.15
N GLY A 13 6.95 25.02 -6.64
CA GLY A 13 6.09 25.87 -5.85
C GLY A 13 5.11 25.11 -4.96
N GLY A 14 5.04 25.56 -3.70
CA GLY A 14 3.85 25.36 -2.89
C GLY A 14 2.67 26.09 -3.54
N SER A 15 1.53 25.41 -3.61
CA SER A 15 0.28 26.00 -4.09
C SER A 15 -0.10 27.23 -3.25
N GLU A 16 0.04 28.42 -3.82
CA GLU A 16 -0.63 29.62 -3.36
C GLU A 16 -2.12 29.50 -3.71
N HIS A 17 -2.91 28.92 -2.81
CA HIS A 17 -4.35 29.13 -2.81
C HIS A 17 -4.69 30.02 -1.62
N GLY A 18 -5.07 31.26 -1.93
CA GLY A 18 -5.65 32.22 -0.99
C GLY A 18 -6.97 31.69 -0.42
N GLN A 19 -6.89 31.05 0.73
CA GLN A 19 -7.92 31.11 1.77
C GLN A 19 -7.25 31.80 2.96
N GLY A 20 -7.91 32.84 3.49
CA GLY A 20 -7.32 33.82 4.41
C GLY A 20 -6.49 33.19 5.54
N GLN A 21 -5.18 33.13 5.33
CA GLN A 21 -4.22 32.68 6.32
C GLN A 21 -3.75 33.92 7.05
N GLN A 22 -4.40 34.28 8.15
CA GLN A 22 -3.90 35.36 9.01
C GLN A 22 -2.73 34.82 9.83
N VAL A 23 -1.51 35.13 9.40
CA VAL A 23 -0.31 34.92 10.22
C VAL A 23 -0.33 36.00 11.29
N LEU A 24 -0.64 35.63 12.52
CA LEU A 24 -0.49 36.55 13.65
C LEU A 24 1.02 36.79 13.84
N PRO A 25 1.51 38.05 13.75
CA PRO A 25 2.92 38.33 13.92
C PRO A 25 3.31 38.08 15.38
N TYR A 26 4.11 37.03 15.61
CA TYR A 26 4.88 36.93 16.84
C TYR A 26 6.06 37.90 16.70
N GLN A 27 6.17 38.89 17.61
CA GLN A 27 7.35 39.75 17.67
C GLN A 27 8.53 38.89 18.14
N ALA A 28 9.27 38.30 17.19
CA ALA A 28 10.58 37.77 17.47
C ALA A 28 11.47 38.91 17.98
N ALA A 29 12.19 38.69 19.07
CA ALA A 29 13.16 39.64 19.60
C ALA A 29 14.12 40.07 18.48
N ASN A 30 14.49 41.36 18.43
CA ASN A 30 15.36 42.01 17.41
C ASN A 30 16.80 41.44 17.37
N GLY A 31 16.97 40.16 17.11
CA GLY A 31 18.25 39.47 17.02
C GLY A 31 18.22 38.34 15.99
N SER A 32 19.38 38.04 15.39
CA SER A 32 19.53 36.90 14.49
C SER A 32 19.19 35.60 15.24
N LEU A 33 18.17 34.87 14.78
CA LEU A 33 17.78 33.61 15.38
C LEU A 33 18.85 32.55 15.08
N LYS A 34 19.28 31.84 16.11
CA LYS A 34 20.26 30.77 15.98
C LYS A 34 19.61 29.54 15.33
N VAL A 35 20.02 29.23 14.11
CA VAL A 35 19.64 27.98 13.43
C VAL A 35 20.32 26.80 14.11
N SER A 36 19.55 25.80 14.52
CA SER A 36 20.04 24.57 15.16
C SER A 36 19.54 23.35 14.40
N LEU A 37 20.36 22.30 14.35
CA LEU A 37 19.92 21.00 13.86
C LEU A 37 19.06 20.32 14.93
N LEU A 38 17.79 20.09 14.62
CA LEU A 38 16.89 19.23 15.37
C LEU A 38 16.97 17.82 14.77
N HIS A 39 17.70 16.93 15.42
CA HIS A 39 17.85 15.52 15.02
C HIS A 39 17.44 14.61 16.17
N GLY A 40 16.31 13.93 16.05
CA GLY A 40 15.72 13.10 17.10
C GLY A 40 14.19 13.14 17.06
N ASN A 41 13.55 13.00 18.22
CA ASN A 41 12.10 13.13 18.36
C ASN A 41 11.75 14.36 19.18
N LEU A 42 10.83 15.18 18.65
CA LEU A 42 10.29 16.35 19.33
C LEU A 42 8.90 16.00 19.89
N ALA A 43 8.81 15.87 21.22
CA ALA A 43 7.55 15.64 21.93
C ALA A 43 6.85 16.99 22.20
N ILE A 44 5.61 17.12 21.74
CA ILE A 44 4.86 18.37 21.75
C ILE A 44 3.47 18.11 22.34
N TRP A 45 3.11 18.90 23.37
CA TRP A 45 1.77 18.95 23.92
C TRP A 45 1.07 20.23 23.47
N VAL A 46 -0.01 20.09 22.71
CA VAL A 46 -0.89 21.20 22.30
C VAL A 46 -2.15 21.14 23.14
N MET A 47 -2.21 22.00 24.15
CA MET A 47 -3.28 21.96 25.16
C MET A 47 -4.51 22.75 24.70
N GLU A 48 -4.36 24.06 24.51
CA GLU A 48 -5.45 24.98 24.20
C GLU A 48 -4.91 26.23 23.49
N ALA A 49 -5.79 26.95 22.79
CA ALA A 49 -5.56 28.33 22.39
C ALA A 49 -6.56 29.23 23.14
N LYS A 50 -6.17 30.48 23.42
CA LYS A 50 -7.02 31.45 24.10
C LYS A 50 -7.16 32.72 23.30
N ASN A 51 -8.35 33.30 23.32
CA ASN A 51 -8.66 34.58 22.69
C ASN A 51 -8.31 34.60 21.19
N LEU A 52 -8.63 33.52 20.47
CA LEU A 52 -8.49 33.53 19.02
C LEU A 52 -9.42 34.60 18.43
N PRO A 53 -8.96 35.38 17.44
CA PRO A 53 -9.84 36.34 16.77
C PRO A 53 -11.01 35.58 16.13
N ASN A 54 -12.22 36.13 16.25
CA ASN A 54 -13.40 35.54 15.63
C ASN A 54 -13.22 35.52 14.10
N MET A 55 -12.95 34.34 13.55
CA MET A 55 -12.67 34.12 12.13
C MET A 55 -13.95 34.03 11.26
N ASP A 56 -15.15 34.08 11.86
CA ASP A 56 -16.44 33.86 11.18
C ASP A 56 -16.91 35.04 10.30
N MET A 57 -16.14 36.12 10.20
CA MET A 57 -16.52 37.32 9.45
C MET A 57 -16.63 37.10 7.92
N LEU A 58 -16.25 35.94 7.38
CA LEU A 58 -16.22 35.67 5.93
C LEU A 58 -16.97 34.43 5.44
N HIS A 59 -17.38 33.48 6.28
CA HIS A 59 -18.11 32.29 5.83
C HIS A 59 -19.24 31.88 6.79
N LYS A 60 -20.44 32.43 6.58
CA LYS A 60 -21.67 31.92 7.21
C LYS A 60 -22.07 30.60 6.56
N THR A 61 -21.68 29.48 7.17
CA THR A 61 -22.34 28.19 6.94
C THR A 61 -22.89 27.68 8.27
N LEU A 62 -24.19 27.38 8.31
CA LEU A 62 -24.88 26.92 9.51
C LEU A 62 -24.33 25.56 9.98
N GLY A 63 -23.75 25.51 11.19
CA GLY A 63 -23.72 24.26 11.95
C GLY A 63 -22.54 24.03 12.90
N ASP A 64 -21.42 24.74 12.76
CA ASP A 64 -20.23 24.48 13.58
C ASP A 64 -20.02 25.52 14.69
N VAL A 65 -19.63 25.03 15.87
CA VAL A 65 -19.36 25.85 17.06
C VAL A 65 -17.87 26.17 17.07
N ASN A 66 -17.48 27.23 16.39
CA ASN A 66 -16.14 27.78 16.51
C ASN A 66 -15.95 28.34 17.93
N SER A 67 -15.00 27.78 18.69
CA SER A 67 -14.63 28.30 20.00
C SER A 67 -13.48 29.29 19.84
N GLU A 68 -13.61 30.48 20.43
CA GLU A 68 -12.49 31.43 20.58
C GLU A 68 -11.40 30.87 21.53
N ASN A 69 -11.73 29.82 22.28
CA ASN A 69 -10.84 29.13 23.22
C ASN A 69 -10.90 27.60 22.98
N PRO A 70 -10.35 27.09 21.87
CA PRO A 70 -10.37 25.66 21.59
C PRO A 70 -9.39 24.91 22.49
N VAL A 71 -9.82 23.76 23.01
CA VAL A 71 -9.03 22.84 23.83
C VAL A 71 -8.84 21.55 23.02
N TRP A 72 -7.58 21.16 22.81
CA TRP A 72 -7.23 19.95 22.04
C TRP A 72 -6.69 18.83 22.93
N GLU A 73 -5.85 19.16 23.91
CA GLU A 73 -5.13 18.19 24.77
C GLU A 73 -4.44 17.08 23.95
N GLN A 74 -3.80 17.47 22.84
CA GLN A 74 -3.16 16.54 21.92
C GLN A 74 -1.65 16.46 22.15
N HIS A 75 -1.13 15.24 22.13
CA HIS A 75 0.29 14.95 22.18
C HIS A 75 0.79 14.49 20.81
N PHE A 76 1.95 15.00 20.40
CA PHE A 76 2.62 14.65 19.13
C PHE A 76 4.07 14.30 19.40
N ASP A 77 4.52 13.16 18.86
CA ASP A 77 5.94 12.83 18.75
C ASP A 77 6.35 12.97 17.30
N VAL A 78 7.16 14.00 17.00
CA VAL A 78 7.55 14.34 15.64
C VAL A 78 9.02 13.96 15.42
N PRO A 79 9.32 12.97 14.55
CA PRO A 79 10.69 12.72 14.11
C PRO A 79 11.21 13.94 13.33
N VAL A 80 12.32 14.50 13.80
CA VAL A 80 12.94 15.69 13.22
C VAL A 80 14.36 15.38 12.75
N ALA A 81 14.70 15.91 11.59
CA ALA A 81 16.05 15.96 11.04
C ALA A 81 16.24 17.29 10.28
N HIS A 82 15.83 18.39 10.93
CA HIS A 82 15.67 19.71 10.30
C HIS A 82 16.59 20.74 10.94
N TYR A 83 17.19 21.60 10.11
CA TYR A 83 17.73 22.86 10.60
C TYR A 83 16.58 23.83 10.81
N ALA A 84 16.39 24.28 12.05
CA ALA A 84 15.32 25.20 12.40
C ALA A 84 15.83 26.25 13.39
N SER A 85 15.40 27.49 13.20
CA SER A 85 15.54 28.57 14.18
C SER A 85 14.33 28.67 15.10
N GLU A 86 13.21 28.05 14.74
CA GLU A 86 11.91 28.18 15.39
C GLU A 86 10.98 27.02 15.01
N VAL A 87 9.95 26.78 15.84
CA VAL A 87 8.87 25.82 15.57
C VAL A 87 7.58 26.62 15.47
N HIS A 88 6.92 26.56 14.31
CA HIS A 88 5.70 27.32 14.04
C HIS A 88 4.45 26.50 14.32
N PHE A 89 3.55 27.06 15.12
CA PHE A 89 2.20 26.53 15.33
C PHE A 89 1.21 27.36 14.53
N VAL A 90 0.46 26.73 13.62
CA VAL A 90 -0.55 27.40 12.80
C VAL A 90 -1.92 26.86 13.17
N VAL A 91 -2.76 27.68 13.80
CA VAL A 91 -4.16 27.37 14.05
C VAL A 91 -4.96 27.71 12.79
N LYS A 92 -5.75 26.75 12.29
CA LYS A 92 -6.61 26.94 11.11
C LYS A 92 -8.03 26.56 11.47
N ASP A 93 -8.98 27.37 11.01
CA ASP A 93 -10.39 27.00 10.99
C ASP A 93 -10.61 26.01 9.84
N SER A 94 -11.00 24.79 10.17
CA SER A 94 -11.20 23.71 9.22
C SER A 94 -12.08 22.65 9.86
N ASP A 95 -13.31 22.53 9.34
CA ASP A 95 -14.27 21.52 9.76
C ASP A 95 -13.61 20.12 9.75
N VAL A 96 -13.62 19.49 10.93
CA VAL A 96 -13.30 18.07 11.20
C VAL A 96 -11.83 17.72 11.52
N VAL A 97 -11.53 17.74 12.82
CA VAL A 97 -10.27 17.30 13.45
C VAL A 97 -10.23 15.78 13.66
N GLY A 98 -9.05 15.20 13.52
CA GLY A 98 -8.74 13.85 14.02
C GLY A 98 -7.45 13.32 13.42
N SER A 99 -6.47 13.05 14.30
CA SER A 99 -5.36 12.09 14.10
C SER A 99 -4.77 11.72 15.46
N GLN A 100 -4.53 10.43 15.69
CA GLN A 100 -3.76 9.90 16.82
C GLN A 100 -2.44 9.33 16.29
N ILE A 101 -1.31 9.75 16.85
CA ILE A 101 -0.01 9.05 16.78
C ILE A 101 0.74 9.33 18.09
N ILE A 102 1.35 8.31 18.71
CA ILE A 102 2.15 8.42 19.95
C ILE A 102 3.47 7.64 19.81
N GLY A 103 4.61 8.33 19.81
CA GLY A 103 5.90 7.84 20.29
C GLY A 103 6.76 6.95 19.40
N VAL A 104 7.99 7.37 19.10
CA VAL A 104 9.13 6.50 18.75
C VAL A 104 10.21 6.64 19.82
N GLY A 105 10.51 5.56 20.53
CA GLY A 105 11.60 5.46 21.49
C GLY A 105 12.51 4.30 21.08
N SER A 106 13.82 4.51 21.13
CA SER A 106 14.82 3.45 21.01
C SER A 106 14.70 2.52 22.20
N ASP A 107 14.47 1.24 21.94
CA ASP A 107 13.98 0.30 22.92
C ASP A 107 15.06 -0.76 23.29
N PRO A 108 15.62 -0.68 24.50
CA PRO A 108 16.56 -1.68 25.02
C PRO A 108 15.90 -3.04 25.31
N ASP A 109 14.57 -3.08 25.49
CA ASP A 109 13.79 -4.24 25.95
C ASP A 109 13.13 -5.02 24.79
N HIS A 110 13.41 -4.64 23.54
CA HIS A 110 12.89 -5.31 22.33
C HIS A 110 11.35 -5.40 22.25
N GLN A 111 10.61 -4.48 22.85
CA GLN A 111 9.17 -4.21 22.74
C GLN A 111 8.72 -3.73 21.34
N GLY A 112 9.63 -3.24 20.49
CA GLY A 112 9.37 -2.93 19.07
C GLY A 112 9.24 -1.43 18.78
N VAL A 113 8.78 -1.07 17.57
CA VAL A 113 8.56 0.34 17.21
C VAL A 113 7.31 0.83 17.96
N PRO A 114 7.40 1.84 18.84
CA PRO A 114 6.22 2.35 19.52
C PRO A 114 5.35 3.17 18.56
N GLY A 115 4.10 3.43 18.95
CA GLY A 115 3.19 4.28 18.18
C GLY A 115 2.63 3.68 16.90
N THR A 116 2.91 2.41 16.62
CA THR A 116 2.35 1.71 15.48
C THR A 116 0.98 1.15 15.82
N TYR A 117 0.08 1.16 14.83
CA TYR A 117 -1.27 0.63 14.98
C TYR A 117 -1.27 -0.85 15.41
N PHE A 118 -0.36 -1.65 14.83
CA PHE A 118 -0.11 -3.02 15.25
C PHE A 118 1.16 -3.08 16.11
N PRO A 119 1.11 -3.71 17.30
CA PRO A 119 2.28 -3.86 18.16
C PRO A 119 3.21 -4.97 17.65
N LEU A 120 4.44 -5.02 18.18
CA LEU A 120 5.33 -6.15 17.92
C LEU A 120 4.69 -7.47 18.36
N ARG A 121 4.64 -8.43 17.44
CA ARG A 121 4.21 -9.80 17.73
C ARG A 121 5.43 -10.68 17.96
N ARG A 122 5.42 -11.41 19.08
CA ARG A 122 6.43 -12.44 19.37
C ARG A 122 5.90 -13.82 19.00
N GLY A 123 6.83 -14.69 18.63
CA GLY A 123 6.52 -16.03 18.15
C GLY A 123 6.02 -16.04 16.70
N GLY A 124 6.20 -17.18 16.04
CA GLY A 124 5.94 -17.33 14.61
C GLY A 124 7.22 -17.42 13.80
N ARG A 125 7.05 -17.50 12.48
CA ARG A 125 8.11 -17.68 11.49
C ARG A 125 7.85 -16.75 10.31
N VAL A 126 8.91 -16.11 9.85
CA VAL A 126 8.92 -15.37 8.59
C VAL A 126 9.77 -16.17 7.59
N THR A 127 9.23 -16.41 6.41
CA THR A 127 10.00 -16.88 5.25
C THR A 127 10.23 -15.68 4.35
N LEU A 128 11.48 -15.44 3.97
CA LEU A 128 11.87 -14.39 3.04
C LEU A 128 11.98 -14.98 1.64
N TYR A 129 11.53 -14.22 0.65
CA TYR A 129 11.59 -14.62 -0.75
C TYR A 129 12.38 -13.59 -1.54
N GLN A 130 13.38 -14.09 -2.26
CA GLN A 130 14.05 -13.39 -3.34
C GLN A 130 13.34 -13.76 -4.64
N ASP A 131 12.83 -12.75 -5.35
CA ASP A 131 12.07 -12.90 -6.58
C ASP A 131 10.82 -13.80 -6.43
N ALA A 132 10.17 -14.14 -7.55
CA ALA A 132 8.97 -14.98 -7.53
C ALA A 132 9.31 -16.47 -7.38
N HIS A 133 10.48 -16.89 -7.85
CA HIS A 133 10.93 -18.28 -7.85
C HIS A 133 12.46 -18.35 -7.81
N VAL A 134 13.00 -19.34 -7.10
CA VAL A 134 14.45 -19.61 -7.04
C VAL A 134 14.66 -21.10 -7.30
N HIS A 135 15.34 -21.43 -8.39
CA HIS A 135 15.67 -22.81 -8.71
C HIS A 135 16.68 -23.40 -7.72
N ASP A 136 16.57 -24.69 -7.44
CA ASP A 136 17.52 -25.39 -6.57
C ASP A 136 18.94 -25.31 -7.16
N GLY A 137 19.90 -24.90 -6.32
CA GLY A 137 21.32 -24.81 -6.68
C GLY A 137 21.71 -23.62 -7.55
N CYS A 138 20.82 -22.67 -7.85
CA CYS A 138 21.20 -21.47 -8.62
C CYS A 138 21.91 -20.39 -7.79
N LEU A 139 21.78 -20.45 -6.46
CA LEU A 139 22.43 -19.54 -5.52
C LEU A 139 23.47 -20.31 -4.67
N PRO A 140 24.53 -19.63 -4.19
CA PRO A 140 25.55 -20.28 -3.37
C PRO A 140 24.96 -20.75 -2.04
N ASN A 141 25.47 -21.89 -1.55
CA ASN A 141 25.15 -22.37 -0.21
C ASN A 141 25.67 -21.37 0.84
N LEU A 142 24.80 -20.96 1.75
CA LEU A 142 25.13 -20.07 2.84
C LEU A 142 24.90 -20.80 4.16
N GLU A 143 25.95 -20.93 4.97
CA GLU A 143 25.85 -21.47 6.32
C GLU A 143 25.51 -20.34 7.30
N LEU A 144 24.46 -20.55 8.10
CA LEU A 144 24.03 -19.68 9.18
C LEU A 144 24.56 -20.17 10.53
N ASP A 145 24.40 -19.35 11.56
CA ASP A 145 24.67 -19.72 12.94
C ASP A 145 24.04 -21.08 13.30
N GLY A 146 24.81 -21.91 14.01
CA GLY A 146 24.41 -23.28 14.34
C GLY A 146 24.61 -24.31 13.22
N ARG A 147 25.37 -23.98 12.17
CA ARG A 147 25.66 -24.84 11.00
C ARG A 147 24.41 -25.21 10.19
N VAL A 148 23.41 -24.34 10.22
CA VAL A 148 22.18 -24.50 9.46
C VAL A 148 22.42 -23.97 8.05
N GLN A 149 22.12 -24.75 7.03
CA GLN A 149 22.18 -24.27 5.65
C GLN A 149 20.96 -23.38 5.36
N TYR A 150 21.18 -22.22 4.75
CA TYR A 150 20.11 -21.35 4.33
C TYR A 150 19.33 -21.97 3.16
N GLU A 151 18.03 -22.15 3.37
CA GLU A 151 17.12 -22.66 2.34
C GLU A 151 16.39 -21.49 1.67
N GLN A 152 16.50 -21.42 0.35
CA GLN A 152 15.82 -20.41 -0.45
C GLN A 152 14.32 -20.71 -0.53
N GLY A 153 13.49 -19.69 -0.28
CA GLY A 153 12.04 -19.82 -0.42
C GLY A 153 11.59 -19.71 -1.88
N ASN A 154 10.53 -20.43 -2.24
CA ASN A 154 9.89 -20.33 -3.55
C ASN A 154 8.54 -19.59 -3.45
N CYS A 155 8.53 -18.27 -3.64
CA CYS A 155 7.39 -17.40 -3.33
C CYS A 155 6.08 -17.86 -3.99
N TRP A 156 6.05 -17.90 -5.32
CA TRP A 156 4.81 -18.18 -6.05
C TRP A 156 4.39 -19.65 -5.94
N GLN A 157 5.34 -20.58 -5.76
CA GLN A 157 5.04 -21.97 -5.44
C GLN A 157 4.38 -22.08 -4.05
N ASP A 158 4.92 -21.39 -3.04
CA ASP A 158 4.34 -21.37 -1.69
C ASP A 158 2.95 -20.73 -1.67
N ILE A 159 2.74 -19.65 -2.42
CA ILE A 159 1.41 -19.03 -2.59
C ILE A 159 0.44 -20.00 -3.27
N PHE A 160 0.86 -20.65 -4.37
CA PHE A 160 0.05 -21.66 -5.06
C PHE A 160 -0.36 -22.81 -4.14
N ASP A 161 0.60 -23.37 -3.41
CA ASP A 161 0.39 -24.44 -2.45
C ASP A 161 -0.58 -24.02 -1.33
N ALA A 162 -0.39 -22.81 -0.81
CA ALA A 162 -1.19 -22.25 0.26
C ALA A 162 -2.66 -22.03 -0.18
N ILE A 163 -2.88 -21.47 -1.37
CA ILE A 163 -4.22 -21.31 -1.97
C ILE A 163 -4.86 -22.68 -2.21
N SER A 164 -4.12 -23.62 -2.79
CA SER A 164 -4.62 -24.96 -3.11
C SER A 164 -5.07 -25.72 -1.86
N LYS A 165 -4.34 -25.59 -0.75
CA LYS A 165 -4.60 -26.25 0.54
C LYS A 165 -5.60 -25.49 1.44
N ALA A 166 -6.02 -24.29 1.06
CA ALA A 166 -6.99 -23.50 1.82
C ALA A 166 -8.34 -24.21 1.92
N ARG A 167 -9.05 -24.04 3.04
CA ARG A 167 -10.34 -24.71 3.31
C ARG A 167 -11.43 -23.77 3.79
N ARG A 168 -11.09 -22.53 4.18
CA ARG A 168 -12.03 -21.58 4.77
C ARG A 168 -11.99 -20.23 4.09
N LEU A 169 -10.79 -19.67 3.86
CA LEU A 169 -10.64 -18.34 3.28
C LEU A 169 -9.40 -18.19 2.40
N ILE A 170 -9.56 -17.38 1.36
CA ILE A 170 -8.48 -16.85 0.52
C ILE A 170 -8.80 -15.36 0.29
N TYR A 171 -8.04 -14.47 0.91
CA TYR A 171 -8.19 -13.02 0.74
C TYR A 171 -6.96 -12.45 0.05
N ILE A 172 -7.16 -11.64 -0.99
CA ILE A 172 -6.07 -11.10 -1.80
C ILE A 172 -6.24 -9.59 -1.93
N THR A 173 -5.20 -8.82 -1.63
CA THR A 173 -5.09 -7.42 -2.07
C THR A 173 -4.01 -7.29 -3.12
N GLY A 174 -4.25 -6.46 -4.12
CA GLY A 174 -3.24 -6.14 -5.11
C GLY A 174 -3.44 -4.75 -5.66
N TRP A 175 -2.34 -4.11 -6.03
CA TRP A 175 -2.40 -2.96 -6.92
C TRP A 175 -2.87 -3.41 -8.31
N SER A 176 -2.48 -4.62 -8.73
CA SER A 176 -3.03 -5.29 -9.90
C SER A 176 -3.06 -6.80 -9.67
N VAL A 177 -4.16 -7.45 -10.05
CA VAL A 177 -4.28 -8.91 -10.04
C VAL A 177 -4.67 -9.34 -11.45
N TYR A 178 -3.95 -10.31 -12.01
CA TYR A 178 -4.24 -10.83 -13.34
C TYR A 178 -4.64 -12.30 -13.30
N HIS A 179 -5.89 -12.59 -13.64
CA HIS A 179 -6.46 -13.95 -13.54
C HIS A 179 -5.74 -14.99 -14.39
N LYS A 180 -5.08 -14.61 -15.50
CA LYS A 180 -4.36 -15.56 -16.38
C LYS A 180 -2.93 -15.87 -15.94
N VAL A 181 -2.44 -15.27 -14.85
CA VAL A 181 -1.07 -15.53 -14.40
C VAL A 181 -0.94 -16.96 -13.90
N ARG A 182 0.17 -17.63 -14.25
CA ARG A 182 0.55 -18.94 -13.74
C ARG A 182 1.59 -18.76 -12.63
N LEU A 183 1.29 -19.32 -11.46
CA LEU A 183 2.15 -19.24 -10.28
C LEU A 183 3.32 -20.23 -10.33
N VAL A 184 3.09 -21.40 -10.92
CA VAL A 184 4.09 -22.46 -11.11
C VAL A 184 4.31 -22.62 -12.61
N ARG A 185 5.56 -22.59 -13.07
CA ARG A 185 5.90 -22.62 -14.51
C ARG A 185 6.89 -23.72 -14.91
N ASP A 186 7.58 -24.33 -13.95
CA ASP A 186 8.72 -25.22 -14.19
C ASP A 186 8.38 -26.72 -14.10
N LYS A 187 7.10 -27.08 -13.93
CA LYS A 187 6.65 -28.48 -13.80
C LYS A 187 5.82 -28.90 -15.03
N ASP A 188 5.86 -30.19 -15.33
CA ASP A 188 5.06 -30.85 -16.39
C ASP A 188 3.58 -30.43 -16.35
N GLU A 189 2.93 -30.48 -17.51
CA GLU A 189 1.58 -29.98 -17.83
C GLU A 189 0.44 -30.36 -16.85
N THR A 190 0.69 -31.30 -15.92
CA THR A 190 -0.26 -31.78 -14.90
C THR A 190 -0.65 -30.76 -13.82
N THR A 191 0.08 -29.66 -13.64
CA THR A 191 -0.25 -28.57 -12.69
C THR A 191 -0.45 -27.21 -13.38
N ASP A 192 -1.01 -27.19 -14.59
CA ASP A 192 -1.27 -25.96 -15.35
C ASP A 192 -2.56 -25.26 -14.88
N TYR A 193 -2.47 -24.56 -13.74
CA TYR A 193 -3.56 -23.71 -13.25
C TYR A 193 -3.24 -22.23 -13.45
N MET A 194 -4.10 -21.54 -14.20
CA MET A 194 -4.18 -20.09 -14.10
C MET A 194 -4.74 -19.71 -12.72
N LEU A 195 -4.25 -18.61 -12.15
CA LEU A 195 -4.69 -18.12 -10.84
C LEU A 195 -6.22 -17.99 -10.76
N GLY A 196 -6.84 -17.47 -11.82
CA GLY A 196 -8.28 -17.28 -11.91
C GLY A 196 -9.07 -18.58 -11.75
N ASP A 197 -8.65 -19.63 -12.43
CA ASP A 197 -9.32 -20.92 -12.39
C ASP A 197 -9.12 -21.60 -11.04
N LEU A 198 -7.91 -21.54 -10.48
CA LEU A 198 -7.64 -22.02 -9.12
C LEU A 198 -8.60 -21.36 -8.09
N LEU A 199 -8.72 -20.03 -8.13
CA LEU A 199 -9.59 -19.30 -7.21
C LEU A 199 -11.08 -19.64 -7.42
N LYS A 200 -11.53 -19.84 -8.66
CA LYS A 200 -12.89 -20.32 -8.95
C LYS A 200 -13.13 -21.71 -8.37
N THR A 201 -12.22 -22.65 -8.60
CA THR A 201 -12.30 -24.02 -8.04
C THR A 201 -12.40 -23.98 -6.52
N LYS A 202 -11.50 -23.25 -5.84
CA LYS A 202 -11.57 -23.10 -4.37
C LYS A 202 -12.89 -22.50 -3.90
N SER A 203 -13.43 -21.51 -4.63
CA SER A 203 -14.73 -20.91 -4.29
C SER A 203 -15.89 -21.91 -4.43
N GLN A 204 -15.84 -22.82 -5.42
CA GLN A 204 -16.83 -23.87 -5.64
C GLN A 204 -16.76 -24.98 -4.58
N GLU A 205 -15.58 -25.23 -4.01
CA GLU A 205 -15.36 -26.11 -2.86
C GLU A 205 -15.90 -25.50 -1.53
N GLY A 206 -16.41 -24.27 -1.55
CA GLY A 206 -16.95 -23.58 -0.38
C GLY A 206 -15.94 -22.70 0.36
N VAL A 207 -14.72 -22.52 -0.16
CA VAL A 207 -13.75 -21.57 0.39
C VAL A 207 -14.20 -20.14 0.09
N ARG A 208 -14.18 -19.25 1.09
CA ARG A 208 -14.49 -17.84 0.86
C ARG A 208 -13.35 -17.14 0.16
N VAL A 209 -13.57 -16.68 -1.08
CA VAL A 209 -12.55 -15.99 -1.87
C VAL A 209 -12.91 -14.53 -2.06
N LEU A 210 -12.10 -13.61 -1.50
CA LEU A 210 -12.32 -12.16 -1.54
C LEU A 210 -11.10 -11.45 -2.14
N LEU A 211 -11.30 -10.65 -3.18
CA LEU A 211 -10.26 -9.87 -3.83
C LEU A 211 -10.56 -8.38 -3.66
N LEU A 212 -9.61 -7.64 -3.08
CA LEU A 212 -9.65 -6.18 -2.98
C LEU A 212 -8.56 -5.59 -3.87
N VAL A 213 -8.93 -5.25 -5.10
CA VAL A 213 -8.03 -4.76 -6.14
C VAL A 213 -8.18 -3.24 -6.24
N TRP A 214 -7.09 -2.51 -6.51
CA TRP A 214 -7.20 -1.07 -6.78
C TRP A 214 -8.07 -0.81 -8.03
N ASP A 215 -8.99 0.17 -7.94
CA ASP A 215 -9.78 0.68 -9.07
C ASP A 215 -8.91 1.69 -9.83
N ASP A 216 -8.38 1.32 -10.99
CA ASP A 216 -7.64 2.27 -11.84
C ASP A 216 -8.67 3.20 -12.50
N PRO A 217 -8.68 4.51 -12.18
CA PRO A 217 -9.67 5.43 -12.75
C PRO A 217 -9.55 5.55 -14.28
N THR A 218 -8.42 5.16 -14.86
CA THR A 218 -8.14 5.20 -16.30
C THR A 218 -8.48 3.90 -17.05
N SER A 219 -8.79 2.81 -16.34
CA SER A 219 -9.18 1.52 -16.93
C SER A 219 -10.66 1.44 -17.33
N ARG A 220 -11.40 2.56 -17.17
CA ARG A 220 -12.85 2.64 -17.39
C ARG A 220 -13.21 2.61 -18.88
N SER A 221 -14.25 1.83 -19.20
CA SER A 221 -14.87 1.82 -20.53
C SER A 221 -15.61 3.14 -20.79
N ILE A 222 -15.01 4.03 -21.57
CA ILE A 222 -15.66 5.25 -22.07
C ILE A 222 -16.31 4.93 -23.42
N LEU A 223 -17.63 5.09 -23.54
CA LEU A 223 -18.38 4.96 -24.80
C LEU A 223 -18.14 3.64 -25.56
N GLY A 224 -17.94 2.53 -24.85
CA GLY A 224 -17.75 1.20 -25.44
C GLY A 224 -16.33 0.90 -25.95
N TYR A 225 -15.43 1.88 -25.91
CA TYR A 225 -14.01 1.69 -26.20
C TYR A 225 -13.27 1.38 -24.90
N LYS A 226 -12.56 0.24 -24.90
CA LYS A 226 -11.73 -0.21 -23.78
C LYS A 226 -10.42 0.54 -23.83
N THR A 227 -10.14 1.38 -22.86
CA THR A 227 -8.78 1.84 -22.59
C THR A 227 -8.09 0.77 -21.76
N GLU A 228 -6.97 0.22 -22.24
CA GLU A 228 -5.99 -0.32 -21.28
C GLU A 228 -5.61 0.87 -20.40
N GLY A 229 -5.83 0.74 -19.08
CA GLY A 229 -5.52 1.82 -18.15
C GLY A 229 -4.11 2.34 -18.41
N VAL A 230 -3.90 3.65 -18.29
CA VAL A 230 -2.59 4.29 -18.52
C VAL A 230 -1.52 3.65 -17.61
N MET A 231 -1.97 3.07 -16.50
CA MET A 231 -1.13 2.41 -15.51
C MET A 231 -0.94 0.90 -15.77
N GLN A 232 -1.48 0.34 -16.85
CA GLN A 232 -1.33 -1.08 -17.24
C GLN A 232 -1.75 -2.08 -16.14
N THR A 233 -2.90 -1.82 -15.49
CA THR A 233 -3.55 -2.73 -14.55
C THR A 233 -4.56 -3.65 -15.24
N TYR A 234 -4.98 -4.71 -14.54
CA TYR A 234 -5.95 -5.70 -15.04
C TYR A 234 -7.21 -5.80 -14.16
N ASP A 235 -7.49 -4.74 -13.39
CA ASP A 235 -8.57 -4.62 -12.40
C ASP A 235 -9.96 -4.93 -12.99
N GLU A 236 -10.37 -4.23 -14.05
CA GLU A 236 -11.66 -4.43 -14.70
C GLU A 236 -11.79 -5.79 -15.42
N GLU A 237 -10.70 -6.27 -16.03
CA GLU A 237 -10.67 -7.59 -16.67
C GLU A 237 -10.85 -8.69 -15.63
N THR A 238 -10.10 -8.63 -14.52
CA THR A 238 -10.17 -9.59 -13.43
C THR A 238 -11.53 -9.56 -12.75
N ARG A 239 -12.11 -8.39 -12.47
CA ARG A 239 -13.49 -8.31 -11.95
C ARG A 239 -14.49 -8.99 -12.89
N ARG A 240 -14.39 -8.74 -14.20
CA ARG A 240 -15.30 -9.33 -15.19
C ARG A 240 -15.17 -10.86 -15.24
N PHE A 241 -13.95 -11.39 -15.16
CA PHE A 241 -13.71 -12.84 -15.16
C PHE A 241 -14.43 -13.57 -14.01
N PHE A 242 -14.53 -12.94 -12.84
CA PHE A 242 -15.16 -13.52 -11.65
C PHE A 242 -16.66 -13.22 -11.50
N LYS A 243 -17.26 -12.37 -12.35
CA LYS A 243 -18.65 -11.88 -12.22
C LYS A 243 -19.71 -12.98 -12.04
N HIS A 244 -19.49 -14.15 -12.63
CA HIS A 244 -20.41 -15.30 -12.58
C HIS A 244 -19.85 -16.47 -11.75
N SER A 245 -19.04 -16.16 -10.73
CA SER A 245 -18.49 -17.13 -9.78
C SER A 245 -18.79 -16.72 -8.34
N SER A 246 -18.50 -17.60 -7.38
CA SER A 246 -18.62 -17.30 -5.94
C SER A 246 -17.46 -16.44 -5.40
N VAL A 247 -16.45 -16.15 -6.23
CA VAL A 247 -15.36 -15.22 -5.91
C VAL A 247 -15.90 -13.79 -5.89
N GLN A 248 -15.67 -13.07 -4.78
CA GLN A 248 -16.09 -11.68 -4.66
C GLN A 248 -14.92 -10.75 -4.94
N VAL A 249 -15.11 -9.83 -5.88
CA VAL A 249 -14.09 -8.83 -6.27
C VAL A 249 -14.63 -7.44 -6.00
N LEU A 250 -13.93 -6.68 -5.17
CA LEU A 250 -14.17 -5.26 -4.97
C LEU A 250 -13.04 -4.46 -5.61
N LEU A 251 -13.41 -3.57 -6.53
CA LEU A 251 -12.51 -2.52 -7.01
C LEU A 251 -12.56 -1.38 -6.02
N CYS A 252 -11.40 -1.05 -5.46
CA CYS A 252 -11.25 -0.09 -4.38
C CYS A 252 -10.58 1.17 -4.93
N PRO A 253 -11.33 2.26 -5.20
CA PRO A 253 -10.73 3.52 -5.55
C PRO A 253 -9.98 4.07 -4.35
N ARG A 254 -8.94 4.86 -4.62
CA ARG A 254 -8.37 5.72 -3.59
C ARG A 254 -9.23 6.97 -3.48
N SER A 255 -9.45 7.44 -2.27
CA SER A 255 -10.14 8.70 -2.05
C SER A 255 -9.49 9.39 -0.86
N ALA A 256 -9.30 10.70 -0.96
CA ALA A 256 -8.88 11.48 0.20
C ALA A 256 -9.97 11.40 1.26
N VAL A 257 -9.58 11.04 2.48
CA VAL A 257 -10.50 10.98 3.62
C VAL A 257 -11.00 12.39 3.99
N LYS A 258 -10.21 13.43 3.69
CA LYS A 258 -10.46 14.84 4.05
C LYS A 258 -10.09 15.78 2.90
N GLY A 259 -10.75 16.95 2.84
CA GLY A 259 -10.46 18.02 1.87
C GLY A 259 -11.61 18.33 0.90
N SER A 260 -11.49 19.48 0.23
CA SER A 260 -12.41 19.95 -0.83
C SER A 260 -12.66 18.87 -1.88
N TRP A 261 -13.81 18.93 -2.56
CA TRP A 261 -14.20 18.03 -3.65
C TRP A 261 -13.07 17.87 -4.69
N VAL A 262 -12.36 18.95 -5.00
CA VAL A 262 -11.19 18.94 -5.90
C VAL A 262 -10.06 18.06 -5.37
N LYS A 263 -9.71 18.16 -4.08
CA LYS A 263 -8.68 17.31 -3.44
C LYS A 263 -9.08 15.83 -3.39
N LYS A 264 -10.37 15.56 -3.23
CA LYS A 264 -10.90 14.17 -3.28
C LYS A 264 -10.81 13.59 -4.68
N GLN A 265 -11.10 14.40 -5.71
CA GLN A 265 -10.97 14.00 -7.11
C GLN A 265 -9.50 13.80 -7.50
N GLU A 266 -8.62 14.73 -7.12
CA GLU A 266 -7.17 14.62 -7.33
C GLU A 266 -6.63 13.34 -6.69
N ALA A 267 -6.93 13.11 -5.41
CA ALA A 267 -6.43 11.95 -4.69
C ALA A 267 -6.92 10.62 -5.26
N GLY A 268 -8.13 10.57 -5.82
CA GLY A 268 -8.63 9.39 -6.52
C GLY A 268 -8.05 9.19 -7.92
N THR A 269 -7.36 10.20 -8.45
CA THR A 269 -6.70 10.14 -9.76
C THR A 269 -5.21 9.79 -9.64
N ILE A 270 -4.52 10.30 -8.62
CA ILE A 270 -3.05 10.19 -8.51
C ILE A 270 -2.56 9.17 -7.48
N TYR A 271 -3.35 8.82 -6.46
CA TYR A 271 -2.94 7.86 -5.44
C TYR A 271 -3.58 6.49 -5.67
N THR A 272 -2.88 5.45 -5.26
CA THR A 272 -3.30 4.06 -5.46
C THR A 272 -3.43 3.32 -4.12
N HIS A 273 -4.13 2.19 -4.11
CA HIS A 273 -3.94 1.20 -3.05
C HIS A 273 -2.82 0.26 -3.50
N HIS A 274 -1.66 0.35 -2.86
CA HIS A 274 -0.45 -0.33 -3.32
C HIS A 274 -0.09 -1.61 -2.56
N GLN A 275 -0.94 -2.02 -1.61
CA GLN A 275 -0.75 -3.23 -0.80
C GLN A 275 -0.85 -4.51 -1.66
N LYS A 276 0.18 -5.37 -1.61
CA LYS A 276 0.13 -6.73 -2.17
C LYS A 276 0.10 -7.72 -1.02
N THR A 277 -1.02 -8.42 -0.83
CA THR A 277 -1.17 -9.40 0.23
C THR A 277 -1.95 -10.62 -0.22
N VAL A 278 -1.61 -11.79 0.30
CA VAL A 278 -2.39 -13.03 0.18
C VAL A 278 -2.57 -13.61 1.58
N LEU A 279 -3.80 -13.79 2.01
CA LEU A 279 -4.17 -14.35 3.31
C LEU A 279 -4.92 -15.65 3.07
N VAL A 280 -4.47 -16.74 3.71
CA VAL A 280 -5.18 -18.03 3.63
C VAL A 280 -5.23 -18.70 4.99
N ASP A 281 -6.21 -19.58 5.16
CA ASP A 281 -6.20 -20.53 6.27
C ASP A 281 -5.31 -21.75 5.96
N ALA A 282 -4.37 -22.04 6.85
CA ALA A 282 -3.44 -23.17 6.75
C ALA A 282 -3.68 -24.20 7.86
N ASP A 283 -3.18 -25.41 7.66
CA ASP A 283 -3.22 -26.45 8.70
C ASP A 283 -2.37 -26.04 9.91
N ALA A 284 -2.95 -26.18 11.10
CA ALA A 284 -2.28 -25.94 12.38
C ALA A 284 -2.05 -27.24 13.17
N GLY A 285 -2.34 -28.39 12.56
CA GLY A 285 -2.37 -29.67 13.25
C GLY A 285 -3.62 -29.84 14.11
N HIS A 286 -3.84 -31.06 14.61
CA HIS A 286 -4.96 -31.40 15.51
C HIS A 286 -6.34 -30.94 14.99
N SER A 287 -6.57 -31.04 13.68
CA SER A 287 -7.80 -30.58 13.02
C SER A 287 -8.10 -29.08 13.19
N LYS A 288 -7.12 -28.30 13.64
CA LYS A 288 -7.20 -26.84 13.75
C LYS A 288 -6.60 -26.19 12.52
N ARG A 289 -6.99 -24.94 12.27
CA ARG A 289 -6.45 -24.11 11.21
C ARG A 289 -6.01 -22.77 11.76
N LYS A 290 -4.97 -22.22 11.17
CA LYS A 290 -4.38 -20.92 11.49
C LYS A 290 -4.38 -20.02 10.26
N ILE A 291 -4.15 -18.73 10.44
CA ILE A 291 -3.96 -17.81 9.32
C ILE A 291 -2.47 -17.70 9.00
N ILE A 292 -2.15 -17.72 7.72
CA ILE A 292 -0.85 -17.30 7.20
C ILE A 292 -1.05 -16.15 6.22
N ALA A 293 -0.07 -15.26 6.15
CA ALA A 293 -0.13 -14.08 5.30
C ALA A 293 1.12 -13.99 4.43
N PHE A 294 0.97 -13.52 3.20
CA PHE A 294 2.05 -13.13 2.32
C PHE A 294 1.99 -11.62 2.13
N VAL A 295 3.12 -10.93 2.26
CA VAL A 295 3.25 -9.48 2.10
C VAL A 295 4.59 -9.15 1.44
N GLY A 296 4.60 -8.21 0.49
CA GLY A 296 5.82 -7.77 -0.19
C GLY A 296 5.56 -6.91 -1.42
N GLY A 297 6.50 -6.89 -2.37
CA GLY A 297 6.44 -6.09 -3.61
C GLY A 297 5.77 -6.79 -4.79
N LEU A 298 5.74 -8.13 -4.80
CA LEU A 298 5.14 -8.92 -5.88
C LEU A 298 3.60 -8.89 -5.89
N ASP A 299 3.01 -8.22 -6.89
CA ASP A 299 1.61 -8.42 -7.27
C ASP A 299 1.43 -9.76 -8.01
N LEU A 300 0.27 -10.40 -7.85
CA LEU A 300 -0.10 -11.58 -8.62
C LEU A 300 -0.58 -11.20 -10.02
N CYS A 301 0.33 -10.70 -10.86
CA CYS A 301 0.01 -10.26 -12.22
C CYS A 301 1.16 -10.40 -13.22
N MET A 302 0.87 -10.05 -14.48
CA MET A 302 1.80 -10.17 -15.62
C MET A 302 3.14 -9.44 -15.35
N GLY A 303 4.25 -10.10 -15.69
CA GLY A 303 5.61 -9.60 -15.66
C GLY A 303 6.36 -9.79 -14.35
N ARG A 304 5.70 -10.29 -13.29
CA ARG A 304 6.28 -10.41 -11.94
C ARG A 304 6.98 -11.74 -11.69
N TYR A 305 6.67 -12.77 -12.48
CA TYR A 305 7.42 -14.02 -12.39
C TYR A 305 8.82 -13.80 -12.97
N ASP A 306 9.82 -14.01 -12.13
CA ASP A 306 11.22 -14.06 -12.52
C ASP A 306 12.01 -14.90 -11.53
N THR A 307 13.23 -15.20 -11.92
CA THR A 307 14.22 -15.92 -11.12
C THR A 307 15.51 -15.08 -11.01
N PRO A 308 16.43 -15.40 -10.09
CA PRO A 308 17.67 -14.65 -9.93
C PRO A 308 18.55 -14.56 -11.19
N GLU A 309 18.37 -15.46 -12.16
CA GLU A 309 19.06 -15.39 -13.45
C GLU A 309 18.64 -14.19 -14.30
N HIS A 310 17.43 -13.63 -14.08
CA HIS A 310 16.90 -12.43 -14.73
C HIS A 310 17.14 -12.41 -16.25
N SER A 311 16.86 -13.54 -16.91
CA SER A 311 17.13 -13.71 -18.33
C SER A 311 16.39 -12.68 -19.18
N ILE A 312 17.16 -11.93 -19.99
CA ILE A 312 16.63 -10.91 -20.89
C ILE A 312 15.99 -11.52 -22.15
N PHE A 313 16.60 -12.59 -22.69
CA PHE A 313 16.20 -13.19 -23.99
C PHE A 313 15.95 -14.70 -23.95
N ARG A 314 16.65 -15.44 -23.09
CA ARG A 314 16.69 -16.92 -23.13
C ARG A 314 15.35 -17.56 -22.76
N SER A 315 14.59 -16.89 -21.89
CA SER A 315 13.30 -17.36 -21.36
C SER A 315 12.08 -16.92 -22.18
N LEU A 316 12.28 -16.10 -23.23
CA LEU A 316 11.19 -15.57 -24.07
C LEU A 316 10.39 -16.65 -24.82
N LYS A 317 10.96 -17.85 -24.97
CA LYS A 317 10.29 -18.99 -25.62
C LYS A 317 9.82 -20.06 -24.63
N THR A 318 10.08 -19.86 -23.33
CA THR A 318 9.73 -20.81 -22.25
C THR A 318 8.81 -20.11 -21.24
N VAL A 319 9.26 -19.92 -20.00
CA VAL A 319 8.47 -19.42 -18.86
C VAL A 319 7.95 -18.00 -19.04
N HIS A 320 8.52 -17.20 -19.97
CA HIS A 320 8.06 -15.84 -20.28
C HIS A 320 7.38 -15.70 -21.65
N LYS A 321 7.11 -16.81 -22.36
CA LYS A 321 6.48 -16.77 -23.70
C LYS A 321 5.15 -16.02 -23.71
N ASP A 322 4.29 -16.31 -22.74
CA ASP A 322 2.97 -15.69 -22.59
C ASP A 322 2.98 -14.57 -21.53
N ASP A 323 4.16 -14.18 -21.04
CA ASP A 323 4.38 -13.24 -19.94
C ASP A 323 5.57 -12.28 -20.19
N CYS A 324 5.76 -11.90 -21.45
CA CYS A 324 6.83 -10.98 -21.85
C CYS A 324 6.38 -9.52 -21.61
N ARG A 325 6.79 -8.94 -20.49
CA ARG A 325 6.54 -7.54 -20.14
C ARG A 325 7.78 -6.69 -20.38
N ASN A 326 7.62 -5.60 -21.13
CA ASN A 326 8.55 -4.50 -21.19
C ASN A 326 7.77 -3.20 -21.52
N PRO A 327 7.52 -2.33 -20.54
CA PRO A 327 6.78 -1.09 -20.74
C PRO A 327 7.66 0.06 -21.26
N THR A 328 8.98 -0.13 -21.37
CA THR A 328 9.93 0.93 -21.77
C THR A 328 9.87 1.21 -23.27
N PHE A 329 9.46 0.23 -24.08
CA PHE A 329 9.33 0.37 -25.54
C PHE A 329 7.86 0.40 -25.94
N SER A 330 7.54 1.26 -26.91
CA SER A 330 6.18 1.45 -27.43
C SER A 330 5.67 0.29 -28.28
N GLU A 331 6.57 -0.56 -28.81
CA GLU A 331 6.22 -1.68 -29.68
C GLU A 331 6.70 -3.02 -29.11
N ARG A 332 5.81 -4.00 -29.01
CA ARG A 332 6.15 -5.41 -28.71
C ARG A 332 6.63 -6.10 -29.99
N ALA A 333 7.86 -5.82 -30.41
CA ALA A 333 8.46 -6.55 -31.53
C ALA A 333 8.93 -7.95 -31.08
N VAL A 334 8.81 -8.93 -31.98
CA VAL A 334 9.37 -10.28 -31.78
C VAL A 334 10.87 -10.15 -31.56
N GLY A 335 11.37 -10.68 -30.43
CA GLY A 335 12.78 -10.61 -30.07
C GLY A 335 13.20 -9.39 -29.25
N CYS A 336 12.27 -8.50 -28.87
CA CYS A 336 12.56 -7.45 -27.88
C CYS A 336 12.96 -8.06 -26.53
N PRO A 337 13.89 -7.41 -25.79
CA PRO A 337 14.23 -7.82 -24.44
C PRO A 337 13.00 -7.72 -23.55
N ARG A 338 12.74 -8.73 -22.70
CA ARG A 338 11.85 -8.50 -21.54
C ARG A 338 12.53 -7.53 -20.58
N GLN A 339 11.75 -6.87 -19.73
CA GLN A 339 12.27 -6.22 -18.53
C GLN A 339 12.27 -7.26 -17.41
N PRO A 340 13.44 -7.75 -16.95
CA PRO A 340 13.50 -8.61 -15.79
C PRO A 340 12.92 -7.93 -14.55
N TRP A 341 12.40 -8.72 -13.62
CA TRP A 341 11.71 -8.24 -12.44
C TRP A 341 12.41 -8.78 -11.19
N HIS A 342 13.28 -7.96 -10.61
CA HIS A 342 13.83 -8.21 -9.30
C HIS A 342 12.90 -7.65 -8.22
N ASP A 343 12.54 -8.46 -7.23
CA ASP A 343 11.63 -8.04 -6.15
C ASP A 343 11.77 -8.92 -4.92
N LEU A 344 11.14 -8.51 -3.82
CA LEU A 344 11.16 -9.22 -2.54
C LEU A 344 9.74 -9.46 -2.00
N HIS A 345 9.58 -10.58 -1.32
CA HIS A 345 8.33 -10.91 -0.65
C HIS A 345 8.57 -11.68 0.65
N SER A 346 7.52 -11.84 1.46
CA SER A 346 7.60 -12.61 2.69
C SER A 346 6.34 -13.39 2.97
N LYS A 347 6.47 -14.51 3.69
CA LYS A 347 5.36 -15.26 4.31
C LYS A 347 5.48 -15.15 5.82
N ILE A 348 4.37 -14.81 6.46
CA ILE A 348 4.21 -14.69 7.90
C ILE A 348 3.34 -15.86 8.37
N ASP A 349 3.91 -16.71 9.22
CA ASP A 349 3.24 -17.80 9.90
C ASP A 349 3.32 -17.58 11.41
N GLY A 350 2.28 -16.98 12.00
CA GLY A 350 2.25 -16.61 13.40
C GLY A 350 1.25 -15.49 13.71
N PRO A 351 1.27 -14.93 14.93
CA PRO A 351 0.29 -13.92 15.35
C PRO A 351 0.23 -12.68 14.45
N ALA A 352 1.37 -12.26 13.87
CA ALA A 352 1.41 -11.12 12.95
C ALA A 352 0.58 -11.33 11.66
N ALA A 353 0.27 -12.57 11.28
CA ALA A 353 -0.62 -12.83 10.14
C ALA A 353 -2.06 -12.33 10.40
N TYR A 354 -2.47 -12.29 11.67
CA TYR A 354 -3.79 -11.77 12.06
C TYR A 354 -3.85 -10.25 12.00
N ASP A 355 -2.72 -9.54 12.16
CA ASP A 355 -2.67 -8.09 11.95
C ASP A 355 -2.88 -7.75 10.47
N VAL A 356 -2.29 -8.54 9.56
CA VAL A 356 -2.53 -8.42 8.11
C VAL A 356 -3.99 -8.72 7.77
N LEU A 357 -4.60 -9.71 8.44
CA LEU A 357 -6.03 -10.01 8.32
C LEU A 357 -6.89 -8.82 8.77
N THR A 358 -6.60 -8.23 9.93
CA THR A 358 -7.32 -7.05 10.44
C THR A 358 -7.23 -5.89 9.44
N ASN A 359 -6.05 -5.61 8.88
CA ASN A 359 -5.90 -4.62 7.80
C ASN A 359 -6.79 -4.94 6.58
N PHE A 360 -6.90 -6.20 6.18
CA PHE A 360 -7.80 -6.60 5.09
C PHE A 360 -9.27 -6.37 5.46
N GLU A 361 -9.69 -6.83 6.64
CA GLU A 361 -11.08 -6.76 7.10
C GLU A 361 -11.57 -5.31 7.23
N GLU A 362 -10.77 -4.44 7.82
CA GLU A 362 -11.09 -3.01 7.94
C GLU A 362 -11.27 -2.35 6.56
N ARG A 363 -10.36 -2.65 5.62
CA ARG A 363 -10.45 -2.12 4.24
C ARG A 363 -11.63 -2.70 3.49
N TRP A 364 -11.90 -4.00 3.64
CA TRP A 364 -13.04 -4.67 3.02
C TRP A 364 -14.35 -4.05 3.51
N LEU A 365 -14.53 -3.93 4.84
CA LEU A 365 -15.71 -3.32 5.45
C LEU A 365 -15.90 -1.87 5.01
N LYS A 366 -14.81 -1.11 4.84
CA LYS A 366 -14.90 0.27 4.33
C LYS A 366 -15.31 0.31 2.86
N ALA A 367 -14.75 -0.57 2.03
CA ALA A 367 -15.00 -0.63 0.59
C ALA A 367 -16.38 -1.24 0.24
N SER A 368 -16.90 -2.13 1.08
CA SER A 368 -18.19 -2.81 0.85
C SER A 368 -19.41 -1.96 1.26
N LYS A 369 -19.21 -0.84 1.95
CA LYS A 369 -20.31 0.07 2.32
C LYS A 369 -20.92 0.69 1.07
N PRO A 370 -22.26 0.62 0.88
CA PRO A 370 -22.91 1.28 -0.24
C PRO A 370 -22.59 2.77 -0.22
N HIS A 371 -22.02 3.30 -1.30
CA HIS A 371 -21.99 4.74 -1.54
C HIS A 371 -23.40 5.17 -1.94
N GLY A 372 -24.29 5.27 -0.95
CA GLY A 372 -25.64 5.77 -1.15
C GLY A 372 -25.59 7.21 -1.64
N LEU A 373 -26.38 7.52 -2.67
CA LEU A 373 -26.81 8.88 -2.99
C LEU A 373 -27.13 9.58 -1.68
N GLN A 374 -26.42 10.67 -1.37
CA GLN A 374 -26.85 11.58 -0.31
C GLN A 374 -28.31 11.90 -0.62
N LYS A 375 -29.23 11.49 0.26
CA LYS A 375 -30.63 11.87 0.15
C LYS A 375 -30.64 13.39 -0.01
N LEU A 376 -31.05 13.88 -1.18
CA LEU A 376 -31.47 15.25 -1.36
C LEU A 376 -32.50 15.50 -0.26
N LYS A 377 -32.12 16.33 0.72
CA LYS A 377 -33.09 16.85 1.68
C LYS A 377 -34.10 17.63 0.84
N THR A 378 -35.34 17.17 0.83
CA THR A 378 -36.47 17.91 0.27
C THR A 378 -36.59 19.27 1.00
N PRO A 379 -37.05 20.32 0.31
CA PRO A 379 -36.99 21.71 0.79
C PRO A 379 -37.67 21.96 2.13
#